data_AF-A0AA97PJA9-F1
#
_entry.id   AF-A0AA97PJA9-F1
#
_cell.length_a   1.000
_cell.length_b   1.000
_cell.length_c   1.000
_cell.angle_alpha   90.00
_cell.angle_beta   90.00
_cell.angle_gamma   90.00
#
_symmetry.space_group_name_H-M   'P 1'
#
loop_
_entity.id
_entity.type
_entity.pdbx_description
1 polymer ?
#
loop_
_entity_poly.entity_id
_entity_poly.type
_entity_poly.pdbx_seq_one_letter_code
_entity_poly.pdbx_strand_id
1 'polypeptide(L)' 'MQFSTVATFIFSFALAAIAMPARDAGAANAQPAVRPRPAAGGPGAPCQTGQECASDICVIGLCR' A
#
# COMPACT_ATOMS: atom_id res chain seq x y z
N MET A 1 43.79 14.85 13.25
CA MET A 1 42.48 14.99 13.91
C MET A 1 41.27 14.83 12.97
N GLN A 2 41.42 14.70 11.63
CA GLN A 2 40.30 14.67 10.67
C GLN A 2 39.67 13.29 10.41
N PHE A 3 40.37 12.20 10.78
CA PHE A 3 39.90 10.83 10.54
C PHE A 3 38.70 10.43 11.40
N SER A 4 38.54 11.03 12.59
CA SER A 4 37.43 10.72 13.51
C SER A 4 36.07 11.16 12.98
N THR A 5 35.99 12.33 12.34
CA THR A 5 34.72 12.88 11.86
C THR A 5 34.13 12.04 10.73
N VAL A 6 34.98 11.58 9.80
CA VAL A 6 34.56 10.73 8.68
C VAL A 6 34.00 9.40 9.20
N ALA A 7 34.66 8.77 10.18
CA ALA A 7 34.17 7.54 10.78
C ALA A 7 32.79 7.71 11.43
N THR A 8 32.55 8.82 12.14
CA THR A 8 31.25 9.12 12.76
C THR A 8 30.15 9.35 11.73
N PHE A 9 30.45 10.01 10.61
CA PHE A 9 29.47 10.20 9.53
C PHE A 9 29.08 8.87 8.88
N ILE A 10 30.06 8.01 8.57
CA ILE A 10 29.80 6.69 7.98
C ILE A 10 29.01 5.80 8.95
N PHE A 11 29.38 5.79 10.23
CA PHE A 11 28.69 5.00 11.25
C PHE A 11 27.24 5.48 11.45
N SER A 12 27.01 6.80 11.43
CA SER A 12 25.67 7.38 11.54
C SER A 12 24.80 7.07 10.31
N PHE A 13 25.37 7.15 9.10
CA PHE A 13 24.66 6.84 7.86
C PHE A 13 24.32 5.35 7.77
N ALA A 14 25.25 4.48 8.18
CA ALA A 14 25.02 3.05 8.28
C ALA A 14 23.95 2.71 9.33
N LEU A 15 23.94 3.39 10.48
CA LEU A 15 22.88 3.22 11.49
C LEU A 15 21.51 3.68 10.96
N ALA A 16 21.46 4.78 10.20
CA ALA A 16 20.22 5.25 9.59
C ALA A 16 19.63 4.25 8.58
N ALA A 17 20.49 3.48 7.88
CA ALA A 17 20.04 2.45 6.95
C ALA A 17 19.40 1.22 7.66
N ILE A 18 19.80 0.90 8.89
CA ILE A 18 19.25 -0.24 9.64
C ILE A 18 18.08 0.15 10.57
N ALA A 19 17.99 1.43 10.96
CA ALA A 19 16.97 1.94 11.88
C ALA A 19 15.77 2.59 11.17
N MET A 20 15.74 2.63 9.84
CA MET A 20 14.50 2.88 9.10
C MET A 20 13.71 1.57 9.05
N PRO A 21 12.67 1.36 9.88
CA PRO A 21 11.61 0.47 9.45
C PRO A 21 11.13 1.08 8.12
N ALA A 22 10.93 0.23 7.12
CA ALA A 22 10.22 0.58 5.90
C ALA A 22 8.91 1.30 6.25
N ARG A 23 8.97 2.62 6.41
CA ARG A 23 7.82 3.51 6.41
C ARG A 23 7.60 3.81 4.95
N ASP A 24 6.90 2.86 4.34
CA ASP A 24 6.18 3.04 3.09
C ASP A 24 7.02 3.18 1.82
N ALA A 25 8.13 2.42 1.70
CA ALA A 25 8.79 2.17 0.41
C ALA A 25 8.16 0.97 -0.32
N GLY A 26 6.83 0.93 -0.41
CA GLY A 26 6.09 -0.22 -0.96
C GLY A 26 4.62 0.03 -1.25
N ALA A 27 4.24 1.24 -1.67
CA ALA A 27 2.85 1.55 -2.05
C ALA A 27 2.72 2.41 -3.32
N ALA A 28 3.70 2.35 -4.23
CA ALA A 28 3.59 3.05 -5.52
C ALA A 28 3.31 2.14 -6.72
N ASN A 29 3.44 0.81 -6.58
CA ASN A 29 3.23 -0.13 -7.70
C ASN A 29 2.72 -1.51 -7.23
N ALA A 30 1.49 -1.58 -6.73
CA ALA A 30 0.62 -2.76 -6.85
C ALA A 30 -0.81 -2.41 -6.40
N GLN A 31 -1.71 -2.42 -7.39
CA GLN A 31 -3.17 -2.50 -7.31
C GLN A 31 -3.93 -1.19 -6.98
N PRO A 32 -4.91 -0.81 -7.84
CA PRO A 32 -5.99 0.07 -7.43
C PRO A 32 -6.68 -0.58 -6.24
N ALA A 33 -6.88 0.16 -5.15
CA ALA A 33 -7.53 -0.34 -3.95
C ALA A 33 -9.01 -0.72 -4.21
N VAL A 34 -9.28 -1.90 -4.76
CA VAL A 34 -10.50 -2.65 -4.42
C VAL A 34 -10.22 -3.19 -3.02
N ARG A 35 -10.44 -2.34 -2.03
CA ARG A 35 -10.30 -2.70 -0.64
C ARG A 35 -11.46 -3.68 -0.33
N PRO A 36 -11.21 -4.94 0.09
CA PRO A 36 -12.29 -5.82 0.50
C PRO A 36 -12.76 -5.33 1.87
N ARG A 37 -13.72 -4.40 1.86
CA ARG A 37 -14.57 -4.15 3.02
C ARG A 37 -15.90 -4.81 2.73
N PRO A 38 -16.36 -5.75 3.58
CA PRO A 38 -17.64 -6.43 3.41
C PRO A 38 -18.74 -5.43 3.76
N ALA A 39 -19.08 -4.59 2.81
CA ALA A 39 -20.26 -3.76 2.83
C ALA A 39 -20.68 -3.68 1.38
N ALA A 40 -21.65 -4.53 1.03
CA ALA A 40 -22.26 -4.66 -0.27
C ALA A 40 -22.25 -3.32 -1.03
N GLY A 41 -21.43 -3.25 -2.08
CA GLY A 41 -21.29 -2.08 -2.92
C GLY A 41 -22.63 -1.75 -3.56
N GLY A 42 -23.06 -0.50 -3.43
CA GLY A 42 -24.21 0.02 -4.16
C GLY A 42 -23.96 0.08 -5.67
N PRO A 43 -24.98 0.43 -6.48
CA PRO A 43 -24.83 0.55 -7.93
C PRO A 43 -23.66 1.47 -8.31
N GLY A 44 -22.80 1.00 -9.20
CA GLY A 44 -21.58 1.70 -9.62
C GLY A 44 -20.36 1.52 -8.71
N ALA A 45 -20.47 0.76 -7.62
CA ALA A 45 -19.32 0.36 -6.83
C ALA A 45 -18.44 -0.63 -7.60
N PRO A 46 -17.10 -0.57 -7.45
CA PRO A 46 -16.21 -1.57 -8.04
C PRO A 46 -16.47 -2.95 -7.43
N CYS A 47 -16.49 -3.98 -8.27
CA CYS A 47 -16.70 -5.37 -7.87
C CYS A 47 -15.79 -6.32 -8.65
N GLN A 48 -15.36 -7.40 -7.98
CA GLN A 48 -14.66 -8.52 -8.61
C GLN A 48 -15.63 -9.68 -8.88
N THR A 49 -16.61 -9.87 -7.97
CA THR A 49 -17.63 -10.91 -8.03
C THR A 49 -18.98 -10.34 -7.63
N GLY A 50 -20.07 -11.03 -8.01
CA GLY A 50 -21.43 -10.58 -7.69
C GLY A 50 -21.68 -10.37 -6.20
N GLN A 51 -21.10 -11.22 -5.35
CA GLN A 51 -21.25 -11.20 -3.88
C GLN A 51 -20.74 -9.93 -3.20
N GLU A 52 -19.98 -9.10 -3.92
CA GLU A 52 -19.54 -7.80 -3.42
C GLU A 52 -20.60 -6.71 -3.64
N CYS A 53 -21.63 -6.98 -4.44
CA CYS A 53 -22.70 -6.06 -4.78
C CYS A 53 -23.97 -6.37 -3.99
N ALA A 54 -24.70 -5.34 -3.58
CA ALA A 54 -26.00 -5.53 -2.91
C ALA A 54 -27.03 -6.26 -3.78
N SER A 55 -26.87 -6.17 -5.10
CA SER A 55 -27.73 -6.83 -6.09
C SER A 55 -27.21 -8.19 -6.55
N ASP A 56 -26.09 -8.68 -6.01
CA ASP A 56 -25.38 -9.89 -6.45
C ASP A 56 -24.92 -9.87 -7.94
N ILE A 57 -25.02 -8.72 -8.60
CA ILE A 57 -24.73 -8.55 -10.03
C ILE A 57 -23.51 -7.66 -10.21
N CYS A 58 -22.44 -8.24 -10.77
CA CYS A 58 -21.21 -7.54 -11.13
C CYS A 58 -21.04 -7.53 -12.66
N VAL A 59 -21.09 -6.35 -13.27
CA VAL A 59 -21.02 -6.17 -14.73
C VAL A 59 -19.89 -5.21 -15.08
N ILE A 60 -18.90 -5.71 -15.82
CA ILE A 60 -17.71 -4.94 -16.26
C ILE A 60 -16.97 -4.36 -15.03
N GLY A 61 -16.90 -5.14 -13.95
CA GLY A 61 -16.25 -4.72 -12.71
C GLY A 61 -17.03 -3.67 -11.91
N LEU A 62 -18.32 -3.45 -12.20
CA LEU A 62 -19.19 -2.54 -11.47
C LEU A 62 -20.51 -3.20 -11.03
N CYS A 63 -20.94 -2.90 -9.81
CA CYS A 63 -22.22 -3.33 -9.27
C CYS A 63 -23.39 -2.68 -10.01
N ARG A 64 -24.47 -3.43 -10.21
CA ARG A 64 -25.69 -2.96 -10.87
C ARG A 64 -26.85 -2.76 -9.92
#